data_AF-A0A960GRB1-F1
#
_entry.id   AF-A0A960GRB1-F1
#
_cell.length_a   1.000
_cell.length_b   1.000
_cell.length_c   1.000
_cell.angle_alpha   90.00
_cell.angle_beta   90.00
_cell.angle_gamma   90.00
#
_symmetry.space_group_name_H-M   'P 1'
#
loop_
_entity.id
_entity.type
_entity.pdbx_description
1 polymer ?
#
loop_
_entity_poly.entity_id
_entity_poly.type
_entity_poly.pdbx_seq_one_letter_code
_entity_poly.pdbx_strand_id
1 'polypeptide(L)'
;MTYPDGPGPYPQPGRAPGAPPPVQPSKAPRGNTWARLGVAATILAAAIGGGIIGSLLTNRADSTTADTSATTAADGAPTPEYVHSQDIKLCTEYALITVARPQPVTSDDLLPAVAAVRTSLAAYPEASADLRAALNDVVDSYFAEMSNLENRGEKGLVDPPKYDQAAVQATYGRAWAICGLK
;
A
#
# COMPACT_ATOMS: atom_id res chain seq x y z
N MET A 1 73.29 14.45 -16.41
CA MET A 1 72.30 14.09 -15.37
C MET A 1 71.67 15.39 -14.93
N THR A 2 70.43 15.63 -15.35
CA THR A 2 69.76 16.92 -15.19
C THR A 2 68.34 16.64 -14.75
N TYR A 3 68.01 17.06 -13.54
CA TYR A 3 66.65 17.10 -13.01
C TYR A 3 66.48 18.47 -12.36
N PRO A 4 65.52 19.28 -12.83
CA PRO A 4 65.00 20.36 -12.01
C PRO A 4 63.53 20.11 -11.63
N ASP A 5 63.30 20.37 -10.35
CA ASP A 5 62.07 20.82 -9.68
C ASP A 5 60.80 21.06 -10.51
N GLY A 6 59.69 20.54 -9.98
CA GLY A 6 58.33 20.97 -10.30
C GLY A 6 57.36 20.70 -9.14
N PRO A 7 56.38 21.59 -8.88
CA PRO A 7 55.85 21.86 -7.55
C PRO A 7 54.65 20.98 -7.17
N GLY A 8 54.51 20.70 -5.87
CA GLY A 8 53.36 20.00 -5.31
C GLY A 8 52.05 20.81 -5.44
N PRO A 9 50.89 20.15 -5.62
CA PRO A 9 49.60 20.82 -5.66
C PRO A 9 49.16 21.32 -4.26
N TYR A 10 48.65 22.55 -4.27
CA TYR A 10 48.21 23.39 -3.16
C TYR A 10 47.17 22.78 -2.20
N PRO A 11 47.14 23.20 -0.93
CA PRO A 11 46.07 22.84 0.00
C PRO A 11 44.73 23.50 -0.39
N GLN A 12 43.66 22.70 -0.40
CA GLN A 12 42.28 23.18 -0.56
C GLN A 12 41.85 24.00 0.67
N PRO A 13 41.24 25.19 0.50
CA PRO A 13 40.70 25.95 1.61
C PRO A 13 39.49 25.25 2.25
N GLY A 14 39.46 25.23 3.58
CA GLY A 14 38.43 24.58 4.40
C GLY A 14 37.02 25.12 4.13
N ARG A 15 36.07 24.19 3.99
CA ARG A 15 34.64 24.46 3.85
C ARG A 15 34.07 24.94 5.19
N ALA A 16 33.60 26.19 5.25
CA ALA A 16 32.86 26.69 6.41
C ALA A 16 31.48 25.97 6.53
N PRO A 17 30.99 25.67 7.74
CA PRO A 17 29.68 25.04 7.93
C PRO A 17 28.56 26.06 7.68
N GLY A 18 27.61 25.74 6.77
CA GLY A 18 26.33 26.45 6.68
C GLY A 18 25.95 27.12 5.35
N ALA A 19 26.66 26.92 4.25
CA ALA A 19 26.26 27.47 2.94
C ALA A 19 25.26 26.53 2.19
N PRO A 20 24.12 27.04 1.69
CA PRO A 20 23.18 26.25 0.89
C PRO A 20 23.79 25.80 -0.46
N PRO A 21 23.37 24.66 -1.03
CA PRO A 21 23.92 24.17 -2.29
C PRO A 21 23.60 25.12 -3.45
N PRO A 22 24.52 25.30 -4.42
CA PRO A 22 24.26 26.11 -5.60
C PRO A 22 23.17 25.46 -6.47
N VAL A 23 22.15 26.24 -6.81
CA VAL A 23 21.08 25.86 -7.74
C VAL A 23 21.68 25.75 -9.14
N GLN A 24 21.67 24.55 -9.72
CA GLN A 24 22.08 24.34 -11.11
C GLN A 24 20.93 24.76 -12.05
N PRO A 25 21.20 25.50 -13.14
CA PRO A 25 20.18 25.78 -14.15
C PRO A 25 19.88 24.52 -14.98
N SER A 26 18.62 24.10 -14.96
CA SER A 26 18.09 22.96 -15.71
C SER A 26 18.18 23.19 -17.22
N LYS A 27 18.85 22.29 -17.95
CA LYS A 27 18.82 22.25 -19.41
C LYS A 27 17.41 21.88 -19.88
N ALA A 28 16.80 22.72 -20.71
CA ALA A 28 15.52 22.44 -21.35
C ALA A 28 15.65 21.27 -22.37
N PRO A 29 14.75 20.29 -22.35
CA PRO A 29 14.66 19.32 -23.44
C PRO A 29 13.87 19.90 -24.63
N ARG A 30 14.50 19.83 -25.81
CA ARG A 30 13.88 20.05 -27.12
C ARG A 30 12.73 19.06 -27.32
N GLY A 31 11.60 19.58 -27.81
CA GLY A 31 10.36 18.83 -27.93
C GLY A 31 10.35 17.74 -29.00
N ASN A 32 9.39 16.83 -28.85
CA ASN A 32 8.56 16.38 -29.95
C ASN A 32 7.18 15.97 -29.41
N THR A 33 6.17 16.66 -29.92
CA THR A 33 4.73 16.51 -29.65
C THR A 33 4.20 15.21 -30.25
N TRP A 34 3.78 14.28 -29.39
CA TRP A 34 2.73 13.31 -29.71
C TRP A 34 1.68 13.36 -28.61
N ALA A 35 0.66 14.18 -28.88
CA ALA A 35 -0.58 14.23 -28.12
C ALA A 35 -1.30 12.89 -28.25
N ARG A 36 -1.65 12.24 -27.13
CA ARG A 36 -2.88 11.44 -26.98
C ARG A 36 -3.35 11.42 -25.51
N LEU A 37 -4.46 12.14 -25.32
CA LEU A 37 -5.62 11.80 -24.50
C LEU A 37 -5.45 11.70 -22.98
N GLY A 38 -5.80 12.80 -22.33
CA GLY A 38 -6.14 12.83 -20.91
C GLY A 38 -7.43 12.06 -20.65
N VAL A 39 -7.41 11.29 -19.56
CA VAL A 39 -8.61 10.79 -18.90
C VAL A 39 -8.77 11.64 -17.65
N ALA A 40 -9.68 12.61 -17.73
CA ALA A 40 -10.21 13.32 -16.59
C ALA A 40 -11.12 12.38 -15.81
N ALA A 41 -10.67 11.88 -14.66
CA ALA A 41 -11.57 11.26 -13.70
C ALA A 41 -12.32 12.38 -12.98
N THR A 42 -13.55 12.61 -13.42
CA THR A 42 -14.50 13.54 -12.81
C THR A 42 -14.75 13.14 -11.36
N ILE A 43 -14.42 14.03 -10.43
CA ILE A 43 -14.87 13.97 -9.02
C ILE A 43 -16.40 14.05 -9.04
N LEU A 44 -17.08 12.93 -8.81
CA LEU A 44 -18.52 12.96 -8.58
C LEU A 44 -18.75 13.36 -7.12
N ALA A 45 -18.80 14.67 -6.90
CA ALA A 45 -19.37 15.26 -5.71
C ALA A 45 -20.88 14.99 -5.72
N ALA A 46 -21.33 13.98 -4.98
CA ALA A 46 -22.74 13.84 -4.61
C ALA A 46 -22.96 14.56 -3.29
N ALA A 47 -23.45 15.79 -3.38
CA ALA A 47 -23.95 16.56 -2.24
C ALA A 47 -25.48 16.47 -2.20
N ILE A 48 -26.03 15.67 -1.29
CA ILE A 48 -27.39 15.74 -0.72
C ILE A 48 -27.29 14.98 0.63
N GLY A 49 -27.51 15.49 1.84
CA GLY A 49 -28.25 16.63 2.35
C GLY A 49 -29.13 16.13 3.52
N GLY A 50 -28.88 16.59 4.75
CA GLY A 50 -29.91 16.68 5.80
C GLY A 50 -29.77 15.87 7.10
N GLY A 51 -29.67 16.59 8.24
CA GLY A 51 -30.20 16.26 9.58
C GLY A 51 -29.32 15.38 10.49
N ILE A 52 -29.14 15.61 11.80
CA ILE A 52 -29.75 16.52 12.79
C ILE A 52 -28.70 16.87 13.87
N ILE A 53 -28.83 18.06 14.47
CA ILE A 53 -28.07 18.58 15.61
C ILE A 53 -28.59 18.00 16.94
N GLY A 54 -27.67 17.66 17.85
CA GLY A 54 -27.89 17.59 19.32
C GLY A 54 -28.23 16.19 19.86
N SER A 55 -27.90 15.81 21.09
CA SER A 55 -27.28 16.50 22.22
C SER A 55 -26.88 15.44 23.26
N LEU A 56 -25.93 15.74 24.15
CA LEU A 56 -26.03 15.44 25.57
C LEU A 56 -24.82 16.04 26.28
N LEU A 57 -25.00 17.23 26.87
CA LEU A 57 -24.53 17.55 28.22
C LEU A 57 -25.24 18.82 28.74
N THR A 58 -26.22 18.56 29.61
CA THR A 58 -26.58 19.32 30.82
C THR A 58 -27.35 20.65 30.71
N ASN A 59 -28.67 20.54 30.87
CA ASN A 59 -29.53 21.32 31.79
C ASN A 59 -29.33 22.85 31.90
N ARG A 60 -30.02 23.64 31.06
CA ARG A 60 -30.69 24.91 31.47
C ARG A 60 -31.54 25.52 30.34
N ALA A 61 -32.82 25.69 30.64
CA ALA A 61 -33.80 26.62 30.07
C ALA A 61 -34.05 26.64 28.54
N ASP A 62 -35.32 26.38 28.21
CA ASP A 62 -36.08 26.79 27.02
C ASP A 62 -35.77 26.19 25.63
N SER A 63 -36.84 25.58 25.07
CA SER A 63 -37.16 25.42 23.64
C SER A 63 -36.56 24.23 22.85
N THR A 64 -37.43 23.22 22.66
CA THR A 64 -37.70 22.49 21.40
C THR A 64 -36.60 21.69 20.68
N THR A 65 -36.90 20.39 20.49
CA THR A 65 -36.63 19.49 19.33
C THR A 65 -35.55 18.41 19.47
N ALA A 66 -35.99 17.19 19.10
CA ALA A 66 -35.31 16.11 18.37
C ALA A 66 -34.85 14.87 19.16
N ASP A 67 -35.56 13.78 18.87
CA ASP A 67 -35.17 12.37 18.96
C ASP A 67 -33.74 12.11 18.47
N THR A 68 -33.01 11.30 19.23
CA THR A 68 -31.95 10.43 18.71
C THR A 68 -31.95 9.17 19.57
N SER A 69 -32.57 8.11 19.04
CA SER A 69 -32.40 6.76 19.57
C SER A 69 -30.95 6.34 19.34
N ALA A 70 -30.14 6.42 20.38
CA ALA A 70 -28.86 5.75 20.44
C ALA A 70 -29.11 4.24 20.58
N THR A 71 -29.19 3.52 19.45
CA THR A 71 -29.05 2.06 19.47
C THR A 71 -27.59 1.76 19.76
N THR A 72 -27.32 1.50 21.04
CA THR A 72 -26.17 0.71 21.46
C THR A 72 -26.29 -0.64 20.75
N ALA A 73 -25.45 -0.90 19.75
CA ALA A 73 -25.33 -2.24 19.19
C ALA A 73 -24.67 -3.11 20.26
N ALA A 74 -25.50 -3.88 20.95
CA ALA A 74 -25.11 -5.04 21.74
C ALA A 74 -24.38 -6.06 20.85
N ASP A 75 -23.50 -6.86 21.46
CA ASP A 75 -22.82 -8.04 20.87
C ASP A 75 -23.63 -8.74 19.78
N GLY A 76 -23.39 -8.35 18.54
CA GLY A 76 -24.11 -8.80 17.36
C GLY A 76 -23.14 -8.86 16.18
N ALA A 77 -23.36 -9.84 15.29
CA ALA A 77 -22.54 -10.04 14.12
C ALA A 77 -22.37 -8.73 13.31
N PRO A 78 -21.22 -8.52 12.65
CA PRO A 78 -20.96 -7.31 11.89
C PRO A 78 -22.03 -7.05 10.84
N THR A 79 -22.42 -5.79 10.66
CA THR A 79 -23.39 -5.43 9.61
C THR A 79 -22.78 -5.58 8.22
N PRO A 80 -23.59 -5.87 7.17
CA PRO A 80 -23.08 -6.00 5.80
C PRO A 80 -22.33 -4.75 5.31
N GLU A 81 -22.79 -3.57 5.70
CA GLU A 81 -22.16 -2.29 5.33
C GLU A 81 -20.78 -2.14 6.00
N TYR A 82 -20.64 -2.63 7.23
CA TYR A 82 -19.37 -2.63 7.94
C TYR A 82 -18.38 -3.60 7.29
N VAL A 83 -18.80 -4.82 6.97
CA VAL A 83 -17.99 -5.81 6.23
C VAL A 83 -17.52 -5.22 4.89
N HIS A 84 -18.42 -4.58 4.15
CA HIS A 84 -18.06 -3.94 2.88
C HIS A 84 -17.01 -2.84 3.05
N SER A 85 -17.12 -2.03 4.11
CA SER A 85 -16.11 -1.00 4.42
C SER A 85 -14.74 -1.60 4.77
N GLN A 86 -14.72 -2.78 5.39
CA GLN A 86 -13.52 -3.54 5.71
C GLN A 86 -12.88 -4.12 4.43
N ASP A 87 -13.69 -4.67 3.54
CA ASP A 87 -13.26 -5.17 2.23
C ASP A 87 -12.56 -4.07 1.42
N ILE A 88 -13.16 -2.87 1.34
CA ILE A 88 -12.58 -1.73 0.63
C ILE A 88 -11.19 -1.40 1.16
N LYS A 89 -11.03 -1.32 2.49
CA LYS A 89 -9.74 -0.98 3.11
C LYS A 89 -8.69 -2.06 2.86
N LEU A 90 -9.06 -3.32 3.06
CA LEU A 90 -8.17 -4.46 2.85
C LEU A 90 -7.72 -4.58 1.38
N CYS A 91 -8.64 -4.44 0.43
CA CYS A 91 -8.31 -4.42 -0.99
C CYS A 91 -7.44 -3.22 -1.38
N THR A 92 -7.68 -2.05 -0.79
CA THR A 92 -6.86 -0.85 -1.03
C THR A 92 -5.42 -1.09 -0.58
N GLU A 93 -5.22 -1.62 0.62
CA GLU A 93 -3.88 -1.91 1.12
C GLU A 93 -3.18 -3.01 0.30
N TYR A 94 -3.90 -4.08 -0.06
CA TYR A 94 -3.36 -5.13 -0.92
C TYR A 94 -2.90 -4.59 -2.29
N ALA A 95 -3.68 -3.71 -2.90
CA ALA A 95 -3.32 -3.07 -4.16
C ALA A 95 -2.03 -2.24 -4.00
N LEU A 96 -1.93 -1.43 -2.94
CA LEU A 96 -0.74 -0.63 -2.64
C LEU A 96 0.50 -1.50 -2.41
N ILE A 97 0.37 -2.58 -1.64
CA ILE A 97 1.44 -3.57 -1.42
C ILE A 97 1.90 -4.16 -2.75
N THR A 98 0.95 -4.47 -3.65
CA THR A 98 1.25 -5.08 -4.94
C THR A 98 1.99 -4.13 -5.88
N VAL A 99 1.55 -2.88 -6.00
CA VAL A 99 2.21 -1.89 -6.88
C VAL A 99 3.53 -1.37 -6.34
N ALA A 100 3.75 -1.45 -5.03
CA ALA A 100 5.01 -1.03 -4.40
C ALA A 100 6.14 -2.05 -4.57
N ARG A 101 5.85 -3.27 -5.03
CA ARG A 101 6.88 -4.29 -5.23
C ARG A 101 7.82 -3.94 -6.40
N PRO A 102 9.14 -4.00 -6.19
CA PRO A 102 10.11 -3.86 -7.27
C PRO A 102 9.91 -4.91 -8.37
N GLN A 103 10.29 -4.52 -9.59
CA GLN A 103 10.36 -5.42 -10.74
C GLN A 103 11.75 -5.31 -11.36
N PRO A 104 12.48 -6.43 -11.56
CA PRO A 104 12.10 -7.80 -11.20
C PRO A 104 12.08 -8.03 -9.67
N VAL A 105 11.24 -8.96 -9.22
CA VAL A 105 11.14 -9.33 -7.80
C VAL A 105 12.31 -10.21 -7.36
N THR A 106 12.82 -9.98 -6.15
CA THR A 106 13.79 -10.85 -5.46
C THR A 106 13.18 -11.48 -4.21
N SER A 107 13.85 -12.48 -3.62
CA SER A 107 13.39 -13.13 -2.38
C SER A 107 13.27 -12.16 -1.21
N ASP A 108 14.22 -11.22 -1.09
CA ASP A 108 14.23 -10.18 -0.06
C ASP A 108 13.05 -9.19 -0.20
N ASP A 109 12.51 -9.01 -1.41
CA ASP A 109 11.36 -8.14 -1.65
C ASP A 109 10.02 -8.78 -1.22
N LEU A 110 9.97 -10.11 -1.13
CA LEU A 110 8.75 -10.86 -0.82
C LEU A 110 8.45 -10.91 0.68
N LEU A 111 9.48 -10.93 1.54
CA LEU A 111 9.29 -10.93 2.99
C LEU A 111 8.53 -9.68 3.50
N PRO A 112 8.88 -8.44 3.09
CA PRO A 112 8.09 -7.26 3.43
C PRO A 112 6.65 -7.34 2.91
N ALA A 113 6.44 -7.87 1.70
CA ALA A 113 5.10 -8.01 1.13
C ALA A 113 4.24 -9.00 1.94
N VAL A 114 4.79 -10.14 2.34
CA VAL A 114 4.13 -11.10 3.24
C VAL A 114 3.74 -10.45 4.56
N ALA A 115 4.68 -9.73 5.19
CA ALA A 115 4.43 -9.06 6.46
C ALA A 115 3.33 -8.00 6.34
N ALA A 116 3.34 -7.22 5.25
CA ALA A 116 2.34 -6.20 4.98
C ALA A 116 0.94 -6.83 4.79
N VAL A 117 0.79 -7.85 3.95
CA VAL A 117 -0.52 -8.51 3.73
C VAL A 117 -1.06 -9.14 5.01
N ARG A 118 -0.20 -9.80 5.81
CA ARG A 118 -0.59 -10.36 7.12
C ARG A 118 -1.03 -9.27 8.10
N THR A 119 -0.35 -8.13 8.10
CA THR A 119 -0.71 -6.98 8.93
C THR A 119 -2.07 -6.41 8.52
N SER A 120 -2.33 -6.24 7.22
CA SER A 120 -3.62 -5.81 6.70
C SER A 120 -4.74 -6.80 7.06
N LEU A 121 -4.50 -8.11 6.92
CA LEU A 121 -5.45 -9.15 7.31
C LEU A 121 -5.79 -9.12 8.80
N ALA A 122 -4.81 -8.80 9.66
CA ALA A 122 -5.03 -8.66 11.09
C ALA A 122 -5.75 -7.35 11.46
N ALA A 123 -5.53 -6.27 10.70
CA ALA A 123 -6.18 -4.98 10.91
C ALA A 123 -7.67 -4.99 10.51
N TYR A 124 -8.06 -5.88 9.60
CA TYR A 124 -9.41 -5.96 9.05
C TYR A 124 -10.05 -7.34 9.25
N PRO A 125 -10.27 -7.79 10.51
CA PRO A 125 -10.77 -9.14 10.81
C PRO A 125 -12.21 -9.36 10.33
N GLU A 126 -13.01 -8.29 10.23
CA GLU A 126 -14.40 -8.36 9.78
C GLU A 126 -14.56 -8.19 8.26
N ALA A 127 -13.46 -8.15 7.50
CA ALA A 127 -13.54 -8.28 6.05
C ALA A 127 -14.14 -9.65 5.68
N SER A 128 -14.75 -9.72 4.50
CA SER A 128 -15.43 -10.91 4.01
C SER A 128 -14.50 -12.14 4.04
N ALA A 129 -15.06 -13.29 4.42
CA ALA A 129 -14.29 -14.52 4.56
C ALA A 129 -13.62 -14.94 3.24
N ASP A 130 -14.27 -14.68 2.10
CA ASP A 130 -13.74 -15.00 0.77
C ASP A 130 -12.51 -14.14 0.43
N LEU A 131 -12.56 -12.83 0.69
CA LEU A 131 -11.42 -11.93 0.51
C LEU A 131 -10.27 -12.31 1.44
N ARG A 132 -10.57 -12.54 2.72
CA ARG A 132 -9.55 -12.94 3.70
C ARG A 132 -8.89 -14.26 3.30
N ALA A 133 -9.66 -15.24 2.82
CA ALA A 133 -9.11 -16.49 2.31
C ALA A 133 -8.21 -16.26 1.09
N ALA A 134 -8.67 -15.49 0.10
CA ALA A 134 -7.88 -15.18 -1.09
C ALA A 134 -6.55 -14.49 -0.78
N LEU A 135 -6.53 -13.58 0.19
CA LEU A 135 -5.29 -12.91 0.59
C LEU A 135 -4.37 -13.77 1.46
N ASN A 136 -4.89 -14.80 2.15
CA ASN A 136 -4.04 -15.83 2.75
C ASN A 136 -3.38 -16.70 1.66
N ASP A 137 -4.12 -17.07 0.61
CA ASP A 137 -3.55 -17.80 -0.53
C ASP A 137 -2.43 -16.99 -1.23
N VAL A 138 -2.59 -15.67 -1.31
CA VAL A 138 -1.54 -14.75 -1.79
C VAL A 138 -0.28 -14.83 -0.93
N VAL A 139 -0.42 -14.87 0.40
CA VAL A 139 0.72 -15.02 1.32
C VAL A 139 1.43 -16.35 1.08
N ASP A 140 0.70 -17.44 0.91
CA ASP A 140 1.27 -18.75 0.61
C ASP A 140 1.97 -18.77 -0.76
N SER A 141 1.42 -18.04 -1.74
CA SER A 141 2.04 -17.85 -3.06
C SER A 141 3.37 -17.09 -2.97
N TYR A 142 3.49 -16.08 -2.10
CA TYR A 142 4.78 -15.43 -1.84
C TYR A 142 5.80 -16.38 -1.21
N PHE A 143 5.39 -17.30 -0.33
CA PHE A 143 6.29 -18.32 0.20
C PHE A 143 6.73 -19.33 -0.88
N ALA A 144 5.84 -19.71 -1.79
CA ALA A 144 6.18 -20.56 -2.92
C ALA A 144 7.19 -19.87 -3.86
N GLU A 145 6.98 -18.58 -4.16
CA GLU A 145 7.93 -17.79 -4.95
C GLU A 145 9.29 -17.68 -4.27
N MET A 146 9.34 -17.37 -2.96
CA MET A 146 10.60 -17.32 -2.20
C MET A 146 11.33 -18.67 -2.22
N SER A 147 10.61 -19.78 -2.05
CA SER A 147 11.15 -21.13 -2.12
C SER A 147 11.85 -21.40 -3.46
N ASN A 148 11.22 -20.98 -4.55
CA ASN A 148 11.76 -21.10 -5.90
C ASN A 148 12.98 -20.19 -6.14
N LEU A 149 12.92 -18.92 -5.68
CA LEU A 149 14.01 -17.96 -5.84
C LEU A 149 15.27 -18.38 -5.05
N GLU A 150 15.08 -18.91 -3.84
CA GLU A 150 16.17 -19.36 -2.96
C GLU A 150 16.64 -20.79 -3.28
N ASN A 151 15.94 -21.50 -4.18
CA ASN A 151 16.18 -22.90 -4.54
C ASN A 151 16.36 -23.80 -3.30
N ARG A 152 15.47 -23.64 -2.31
CA ARG A 152 15.52 -24.42 -1.06
C ARG A 152 14.68 -25.69 -1.21
N GLY A 153 15.31 -26.84 -1.03
CA GLY A 153 14.61 -28.12 -0.92
C GLY A 153 14.23 -28.46 0.52
N GLU A 154 13.41 -29.49 0.66
CA GLU A 154 13.03 -30.10 1.93
C GLU A 154 14.29 -30.50 2.74
N LYS A 155 14.37 -30.06 4.00
CA LYS A 155 15.48 -30.43 4.91
C LYS A 155 15.04 -30.41 6.37
N GLY A 156 15.09 -31.57 7.02
CA GLY A 156 14.65 -31.69 8.42
C GLY A 156 13.13 -31.45 8.54
N LEU A 157 12.73 -30.51 9.40
CA LEU A 157 11.31 -30.08 9.52
C LEU A 157 10.93 -28.97 8.53
N VAL A 158 11.85 -28.54 7.67
CA VAL A 158 11.57 -27.54 6.64
C VAL A 158 11.02 -28.26 5.42
N ASP A 159 9.76 -27.98 5.11
CA ASP A 159 9.05 -28.44 3.91
C ASP A 159 8.53 -27.22 3.14
N PRO A 160 9.34 -26.63 2.23
CA PRO A 160 8.96 -25.42 1.51
C PRO A 160 7.83 -25.70 0.52
N PRO A 161 6.87 -24.77 0.36
CA PRO A 161 5.82 -24.92 -0.66
C PRO A 161 6.44 -25.02 -2.07
N LYS A 162 5.85 -25.89 -2.88
CA LYS A 162 6.24 -26.06 -4.28
C LYS A 162 5.75 -24.88 -5.10
N TYR A 163 6.63 -24.33 -5.92
CA TYR A 163 6.28 -23.27 -6.85
C TYR A 163 5.64 -23.83 -8.12
N ASP A 164 4.44 -23.34 -8.42
CA ASP A 164 3.77 -23.50 -9.70
C ASP A 164 3.38 -22.10 -10.19
N GLN A 165 3.99 -21.66 -11.29
CA GLN A 165 3.76 -20.34 -11.85
C GLN A 165 2.29 -20.12 -12.22
N ALA A 166 1.61 -21.12 -12.79
CA ALA A 166 0.22 -20.99 -13.20
C ALA A 166 -0.71 -20.88 -12.00
N ALA A 167 -0.47 -21.69 -10.95
CA ALA A 167 -1.23 -21.62 -9.71
C ALA A 167 -1.06 -20.26 -9.02
N VAL A 168 0.18 -19.76 -8.91
CA VAL A 168 0.49 -18.46 -8.31
C VAL A 168 -0.19 -17.31 -9.07
N GLN A 169 -0.13 -17.32 -10.41
CA GLN A 169 -0.81 -16.30 -11.22
C GLN A 169 -2.34 -16.38 -11.08
N ALA A 170 -2.91 -17.58 -10.97
CA ALA A 170 -4.33 -17.77 -10.71
C ALA A 170 -4.73 -17.20 -9.33
N THR A 171 -3.89 -17.38 -8.31
CA THR A 171 -4.11 -16.81 -6.97
C THR A 171 -4.12 -15.28 -7.01
N TYR A 172 -3.14 -14.64 -7.65
CA TYR A 172 -3.15 -13.18 -7.80
C TYR A 172 -4.33 -12.70 -8.62
N GLY A 173 -4.67 -13.40 -9.71
CA GLY A 173 -5.83 -13.10 -10.53
C GLY A 173 -7.14 -13.17 -9.75
N ARG A 174 -7.30 -14.19 -8.89
CA ARG A 174 -8.47 -14.31 -8.00
C ARG A 174 -8.54 -13.15 -7.00
N ALA A 175 -7.45 -12.81 -6.34
CA ALA A 175 -7.41 -11.68 -5.41
C ALA A 175 -7.74 -10.35 -6.11
N TRP A 176 -7.20 -10.11 -7.30
CA TRP A 176 -7.54 -8.94 -8.13
C TRP A 176 -9.01 -8.92 -8.55
N ALA A 177 -9.58 -10.07 -8.91
CA ALA A 177 -10.97 -10.18 -9.29
C ALA A 177 -11.93 -9.88 -8.12
N ILE A 178 -11.65 -10.43 -6.93
CA ILE A 178 -12.44 -10.16 -5.70
C ILE A 178 -12.39 -8.67 -5.35
N CYS A 179 -11.20 -8.05 -5.47
CA CYS A 179 -11.05 -6.62 -5.24
C CYS A 179 -11.60 -5.72 -6.36
N GLY A 180 -12.15 -6.30 -7.44
CA GLY A 180 -12.73 -5.54 -8.54
C GLY A 180 -11.73 -4.76 -9.40
N LEU A 181 -10.46 -5.21 -9.43
CA LEU A 181 -9.36 -4.47 -10.04
C LEU A 181 -9.00 -4.94 -11.46
N LYS A 182 -9.73 -5.91 -12.02
CA LYS A 182 -9.49 -6.51 -13.34
C LYS A 182 -9.66 -5.56 -14.54
#